data_AF-A0A914I930-F1
#
_entry.id   AF-A0A914I930-F1
#
_cell.length_a   1.000
_cell.length_b   1.000
_cell.length_c   1.000
_cell.angle_alpha   90.00
_cell.angle_beta   90.00
_cell.angle_gamma   90.00
#
_symmetry.space_group_name_H-M   'P 1'
#
loop_
_entity.id
_entity.type
_entity.pdbx_description
1 polymer ?
#
loop_
_entity_poly.entity_id
_entity_poly.type
_entity_poly.pdbx_seq_one_letter_code
_entity_poly.pdbx_strand_id
1 'polypeptide(L)'
;MQSSSSRSLVNPLKKLQRKEDLEKEFLESGEKDRVQEIVERRLHESGWAKRVESMCEEYIAKKGYERVELQAMVNDLKDASRRIVPDEVKRELMQLIQEFVNSRTATDDGW
;
A
#
# COMPACT_ATOMS: atom_id res chain seq x y z
N MET A 1 -12.11 7.13 49.56
CA MET A 1 -11.37 5.98 48.98
C MET A 1 -12.25 5.31 47.95
N GLN A 2 -11.66 5.07 46.78
CA GLN A 2 -12.01 4.10 45.73
C GLN A 2 -13.43 4.12 45.13
N SER A 3 -13.52 4.50 43.85
CA SER A 3 -13.82 3.52 42.81
C SER A 3 -13.33 4.01 41.45
N SER A 4 -12.28 3.34 40.99
CA SER A 4 -11.57 3.56 39.74
C SER A 4 -12.52 3.39 38.55
N SER A 5 -12.61 4.43 37.71
CA SER A 5 -13.20 4.32 36.38
C SER A 5 -12.34 3.42 35.49
N SER A 6 -12.60 2.12 35.51
CA SER A 6 -12.17 1.21 34.45
C SER A 6 -12.94 1.57 33.17
N ARG A 7 -12.41 2.51 32.37
CA ARG A 7 -12.84 2.63 30.97
C ARG A 7 -12.50 1.30 30.30
N SER A 8 -13.54 0.59 29.89
CA SER A 8 -13.49 -0.71 29.24
C SER A 8 -12.49 -0.74 28.07
N LEU A 9 -11.31 -1.32 28.32
CA LEU A 9 -10.28 -1.56 27.30
C LEU A 9 -10.67 -2.66 26.32
N VAL A 10 -11.76 -3.40 26.58
CA VAL A 10 -12.17 -4.53 25.75
C VAL A 10 -12.67 -4.12 24.36
N ASN A 11 -13.20 -2.91 24.19
CA ASN A 11 -13.69 -2.42 22.89
C ASN A 11 -12.53 -2.07 21.93
N PRO A 12 -11.51 -1.30 22.34
CA PRO A 12 -10.30 -1.11 21.53
C PRO A 12 -9.60 -2.43 21.16
N LEU A 13 -9.46 -3.36 22.11
CA LEU A 13 -8.80 -4.64 21.88
C LEU A 13 -9.55 -5.50 20.84
N LYS A 14 -10.88 -5.61 20.93
CA LYS A 14 -11.69 -6.32 19.93
C LYS A 14 -11.61 -5.68 18.53
N LYS A 15 -11.52 -4.35 18.46
CA LYS A 15 -11.36 -3.63 17.18
C LYS A 15 -9.99 -3.90 16.54
N LEU A 16 -8.93 -3.94 17.36
CA LEU A 16 -7.59 -4.29 16.90
C LEU A 16 -7.54 -5.74 16.40
N GLN A 17 -8.10 -6.68 17.17
CA GLN A 17 -8.17 -8.09 16.76
C GLN A 17 -8.90 -8.27 15.42
N ARG A 18 -10.08 -7.65 15.24
CA ARG A 18 -10.79 -7.69 13.94
C ARG A 18 -9.97 -7.12 12.78
N LYS A 19 -9.17 -6.09 13.05
CA LYS A 19 -8.29 -5.51 12.04
C LYS A 19 -7.18 -6.51 11.65
N GLU A 20 -6.54 -7.13 12.63
CA GLU A 20 -5.50 -8.14 12.40
C GLU A 20 -6.03 -9.35 11.63
N ASP A 21 -7.24 -9.82 11.97
CA ASP A 21 -7.91 -10.92 11.27
C ASP A 21 -8.20 -10.56 9.79
N LEU A 22 -8.66 -9.33 9.53
CA LEU A 22 -8.88 -8.83 8.17
C LEU A 22 -7.58 -8.68 7.38
N GLU A 23 -6.52 -8.17 7.99
CA GLU A 23 -5.20 -8.05 7.35
C GLU A 23 -4.64 -9.44 7.03
N LYS A 24 -4.80 -10.41 7.92
CA LYS A 24 -4.41 -11.80 7.68
C LYS A 24 -5.18 -12.42 6.53
N GLU A 25 -6.51 -12.29 6.52
CA GLU A 25 -7.36 -12.78 5.43
C GLU A 25 -7.02 -12.12 4.09
N PHE A 26 -6.69 -10.82 4.06
CA PHE A 26 -6.27 -10.13 2.85
C PHE A 26 -5.01 -10.73 2.23
N LEU A 27 -4.08 -11.18 3.07
CA LEU A 27 -2.85 -11.85 2.67
C LEU A 27 -3.11 -13.31 2.25
N GLU A 28 -3.86 -14.07 3.04
CA GLU A 28 -4.03 -15.52 2.86
C GLU A 28 -5.04 -15.89 1.75
N SER A 29 -6.02 -15.03 1.47
CA SER A 29 -7.01 -15.25 0.40
C SER A 29 -6.44 -15.07 -1.02
N GLY A 30 -5.23 -14.54 -1.15
CA GLY A 30 -4.63 -14.15 -2.43
C GLY A 30 -5.12 -12.80 -2.96
N GLU A 31 -6.02 -12.10 -2.24
CA GLU A 31 -6.54 -10.80 -2.66
C GLU A 31 -5.42 -9.75 -2.73
N LYS A 32 -4.48 -9.76 -1.79
CA LYS A 32 -3.31 -8.88 -1.82
C LYS A 32 -2.49 -9.05 -3.10
N ASP A 33 -2.30 -10.28 -3.57
CA ASP A 33 -1.55 -10.57 -4.78
C ASP A 33 -2.33 -10.12 -6.03
N ARG A 34 -3.66 -10.34 -6.06
CA ARG A 34 -4.55 -9.81 -7.11
C ARG A 34 -4.48 -8.28 -7.19
N VAL A 35 -4.57 -7.58 -6.04
CA VAL A 35 -4.48 -6.12 -5.97
C VAL A 35 -3.10 -5.65 -6.45
N GLN A 36 -2.04 -6.33 -6.04
CA GLN A 36 -0.68 -6.02 -6.48
C GLN A 36 -0.53 -6.15 -8.00
N GLU A 37 -1.02 -7.23 -8.60
CA GLU A 37 -0.98 -7.43 -10.06
C GLU A 37 -1.72 -6.32 -10.83
N ILE A 38 -2.89 -5.92 -10.34
CA ILE A 38 -3.66 -4.82 -10.95
C ILE A 38 -2.87 -3.52 -10.87
N VAL A 39 -2.33 -3.18 -9.70
CA VAL A 39 -1.56 -1.94 -9.52
C VAL A 39 -0.29 -1.94 -10.38
N GLU A 40 0.45 -3.04 -10.43
CA GLU A 40 1.65 -3.16 -11.27
C GLU A 40 1.33 -2.91 -12.75
N ARG A 41 0.22 -3.46 -13.25
CA ARG A 41 -0.27 -3.22 -14.61
C ARG A 41 -0.62 -1.74 -14.83
N ARG A 42 -1.34 -1.12 -13.89
CA ARG A 42 -1.73 0.30 -13.98
C ARG A 42 -0.54 1.25 -13.93
N LEU A 43 0.50 0.91 -13.18
CA LEU A 43 1.75 1.68 -13.17
C LEU A 43 2.47 1.60 -14.53
N HIS A 44 2.38 0.48 -15.25
CA HIS A 44 2.87 0.40 -16.63
C HIS A 44 1.99 1.22 -17.59
N GLU A 45 0.68 1.00 -17.57
CA GLU A 45 -0.29 1.64 -18.48
C GLU A 45 -0.33 3.17 -18.33
N SER A 46 -0.18 3.70 -17.11
CA SER A 46 -0.14 5.14 -16.84
C SER A 46 1.19 5.81 -17.23
N GLY A 47 2.16 5.03 -17.69
CA GLY A 47 3.51 5.49 -18.02
C GLY A 47 4.38 5.82 -16.80
N TRP A 48 3.97 5.44 -15.58
CA TRP A 48 4.79 5.63 -14.39
C TRP A 48 6.13 4.90 -14.50
N ALA A 49 6.12 3.64 -14.95
CA ALA A 49 7.34 2.83 -15.10
C ALA A 49 8.37 3.53 -16.02
N LYS A 50 7.90 4.07 -17.15
CA LYS A 50 8.72 4.83 -18.09
C LYS A 50 9.30 6.11 -17.49
N ARG A 51 8.53 6.83 -16.67
CA ARG A 51 9.03 8.03 -15.97
C ARG A 51 10.12 7.67 -14.95
N VAL A 52 9.96 6.56 -14.23
CA VAL A 52 10.99 6.08 -13.29
C VAL A 52 12.25 5.65 -14.02
N GLU A 53 12.13 5.00 -15.18
CA GLU A 53 13.26 4.67 -16.05
C GLU A 53 14.03 5.93 -16.45
N SER A 54 13.34 6.97 -16.95
CA SER A 54 13.99 8.25 -17.28
C SER A 54 14.66 8.92 -16.08
N MET A 55 14.10 8.79 -14.88
CA MET A 55 14.74 9.29 -13.66
C MET A 55 16.04 8.55 -13.35
N CYS A 56 16.09 7.23 -13.57
CA CYS A 56 17.31 6.44 -13.43
C CYS A 56 18.37 6.85 -14.47
N GLU A 57 17.97 7.02 -15.73
CA GLU A 57 18.87 7.47 -16.80
C GLU A 57 19.48 8.84 -16.49
N GLU A 58 18.67 9.81 -16.06
CA GLU A 58 19.14 11.13 -15.65
C GLU A 58 20.10 11.07 -14.45
N TYR A 59 19.80 10.21 -13.48
CA TYR A 59 20.64 10.02 -12.30
C TYR A 59 22.02 9.49 -12.69
N ILE A 60 22.06 8.48 -13.56
CA ILE A 60 23.31 7.89 -14.09
C ILE A 60 24.07 8.93 -14.91
N ALA A 61 23.40 9.69 -15.77
CA ALA A 61 24.02 10.74 -16.57
C ALA A 61 24.65 11.85 -15.70
N LYS A 62 24.00 12.20 -14.57
CA LYS A 62 24.48 13.23 -13.64
C LYS A 62 25.65 12.77 -12.77
N LYS A 63 25.63 11.52 -12.27
CA LYS A 63 26.68 11.01 -11.35
C LYS A 63 27.84 10.32 -12.09
N GLY A 64 27.62 9.87 -13.33
CA GLY A 64 28.55 9.03 -14.10
C GLY A 64 28.41 7.56 -13.74
N TYR A 65 28.35 6.68 -14.75
CA TYR A 65 28.08 5.24 -14.60
C TYR A 65 28.99 4.55 -13.58
N GLU A 66 30.29 4.83 -13.59
CA GLU A 66 31.29 4.20 -12.70
C GLU A 66 31.09 4.52 -11.22
N ARG A 67 30.31 5.57 -10.90
CA ARG A 67 30.09 6.04 -9.52
C ARG A 67 28.71 5.68 -8.99
N VAL A 68 27.90 4.98 -9.78
CA VAL A 68 26.53 4.61 -9.39
C VAL A 68 26.52 3.19 -8.84
N GLU A 69 26.14 3.07 -7.57
CA GLU A 69 25.72 1.80 -6.98
C GLU A 69 24.20 1.65 -7.11
N LEU A 70 23.73 0.47 -7.55
CA LEU A 70 22.30 0.20 -7.75
C LEU A 70 21.49 0.49 -6.49
N GLN A 71 21.95 0.02 -5.32
CA GLN A 71 21.21 0.19 -4.07
C GLN A 71 21.11 1.66 -3.66
N ALA A 72 22.18 2.43 -3.86
CA ALA A 72 22.19 3.87 -3.60
C ALA A 72 21.23 4.61 -4.55
N MET A 73 21.21 4.27 -5.85
CA MET A 73 20.28 4.85 -6.81
C MET A 73 18.82 4.56 -6.44
N VAL A 74 18.51 3.31 -6.08
CA VAL A 74 17.17 2.92 -5.62
C VAL A 74 16.77 3.75 -4.41
N ASN A 75 17.65 3.89 -3.42
CA ASN A 75 17.38 4.66 -2.21
C ASN A 75 17.14 6.16 -2.51
N ASP A 76 17.97 6.76 -3.36
CA ASP A 76 17.88 8.18 -3.74
C ASP A 76 16.61 8.49 -4.54
N LEU A 77 16.17 7.57 -5.42
CA LEU A 77 15.02 7.79 -6.30
C LEU A 77 13.68 7.33 -5.71
N LYS A 78 13.68 6.51 -4.66
CA LYS A 78 12.48 5.88 -4.08
C LYS A 78 11.35 6.85 -3.75
N ASP A 79 11.67 7.96 -3.09
CA ASP A 79 10.64 8.92 -2.67
C ASP A 79 10.16 9.77 -3.84
N ALA A 80 11.04 10.10 -4.79
CA ALA A 80 10.66 10.81 -6.00
C ALA A 80 9.76 9.95 -6.91
N SER A 81 10.08 8.66 -7.08
CA SER A 81 9.27 7.73 -7.87
C SER A 81 7.88 7.52 -7.25
N ARG A 82 7.77 7.44 -5.92
CA ARG A 82 6.49 7.37 -5.22
C ARG A 82 5.63 8.63 -5.40
N ARG A 83 6.23 9.82 -5.42
CA ARG A 83 5.48 11.08 -5.58
C ARG A 83 4.81 11.20 -6.94
N ILE A 84 5.42 10.63 -7.98
CA ILE A 84 4.89 10.69 -9.35
C ILE A 84 3.87 9.59 -9.67
N VAL A 85 3.51 8.74 -8.69
CA VAL A 85 2.40 7.79 -8.86
C VAL A 85 1.12 8.60 -9.14
N PRO A 86 0.44 8.35 -10.27
CA PRO A 86 -0.76 9.10 -10.62
C PRO A 86 -1.92 8.87 -9.64
N ASP A 87 -2.75 9.89 -9.46
CA ASP A 87 -3.83 9.82 -8.47
C ASP A 87 -4.94 8.85 -8.88
N GLU A 88 -5.14 8.60 -10.18
CA GLU A 88 -6.04 7.57 -10.67
C GLU A 88 -5.63 6.16 -10.21
N VAL A 89 -4.33 5.85 -10.21
CA VAL A 89 -3.82 4.55 -9.73
C VAL A 89 -4.00 4.43 -8.23
N LYS A 90 -3.77 5.50 -7.47
CA LYS A 90 -4.02 5.53 -6.02
C LYS A 90 -5.50 5.32 -5.71
N ARG A 91 -6.39 5.97 -6.46
CA ARG A 91 -7.84 5.82 -6.29
C ARG A 91 -8.29 4.39 -6.58
N GLU A 92 -7.82 3.78 -7.66
CA GLU A 92 -8.16 2.39 -8.01
C GLU A 92 -7.64 1.41 -6.94
N LEU A 93 -6.41 1.58 -6.46
CA LEU A 93 -5.89 0.80 -5.32
C LEU A 93 -6.78 0.92 -4.08
N MET A 94 -7.17 2.14 -3.72
CA MET A 94 -8.05 2.37 -2.57
C MET A 94 -9.43 1.72 -2.75
N GLN A 95 -9.98 1.76 -3.96
CA GLN A 95 -11.25 1.13 -4.29
C GLN A 95 -11.17 -0.39 -4.14
N LEU A 96 -10.13 -1.03 -4.67
CA LEU A 96 -9.94 -2.49 -4.56
C LEU A 96 -9.82 -2.95 -3.10
N ILE A 97 -9.06 -2.22 -2.28
CA ILE A 97 -8.96 -2.52 -0.84
C ILE A 97 -10.32 -2.33 -0.15
N GLN A 98 -11.05 -1.26 -0.47
CA GLN A 98 -12.35 -0.98 0.11
C GLN A 98 -13.38 -2.05 -0.27
N GLU A 99 -13.37 -2.52 -1.52
CA GLU A 99 -14.21 -3.63 -1.99
C GLU A 99 -13.95 -4.90 -1.19
N PHE A 100 -12.67 -5.26 -0.99
CA PHE A 100 -12.30 -6.41 -0.16
C PHE A 100 -12.82 -6.25 1.27
N VAL A 101 -12.52 -5.12 1.92
CA VAL A 101 -12.94 -4.86 3.30
C VAL A 101 -14.46 -4.94 3.42
N ASN A 102 -15.20 -4.29 2.53
CA ASN A 102 -16.66 -4.31 2.52
C ASN A 102 -17.21 -5.73 2.32
N SER A 103 -16.58 -6.55 1.47
CA SER A 103 -16.99 -7.94 1.26
C SER A 103 -16.82 -8.82 2.51
N ARG A 104 -15.93 -8.45 3.43
CA ARG A 104 -15.65 -9.17 4.67
C ARG A 104 -16.43 -8.62 5.87
N THR A 105 -16.79 -7.33 5.86
CA THR A 105 -17.52 -6.69 6.96
C THR A 105 -19.02 -6.59 6.73
N ALA A 106 -19.52 -6.64 5.50
CA ALA A 106 -20.96 -6.60 5.19
C ALA A 106 -21.72 -7.87 5.62
N THR A 107 -21.00 -8.93 6.02
CA THR A 107 -21.57 -10.15 6.61
C THR A 107 -21.95 -10.03 8.10
N ASP A 108 -21.73 -8.88 8.74
CA ASP A 108 -22.00 -8.67 10.19
C ASP A 108 -23.32 -7.90 10.47
N ASP A 109 -24.09 -7.55 9.45
CA ASP A 109 -25.43 -6.94 9.59
C ASP A 109 -26.51 -8.04 9.67
N GLY A 110 -26.41 -8.89 10.71
CA GLY A 110 -27.50 -9.76 11.12
C GLY A 110 -28.60 -8.95 11.81
N TRP A 111 -29.83 -9.05 11.31
CA TRP A 111 -31.04 -8.66 12.04
C TRP A 111 -31.16 -9.42 13.37
#